data_AF-A0A1G4KA53-F1
#
_entry.id   AF-A0A1G4KA53-F1
#
_cell.length_a   1.000
_cell.length_b   1.000
_cell.length_c   1.000
_cell.angle_alpha   90.00
_cell.angle_beta   90.00
_cell.angle_gamma   90.00
#
_symmetry.space_group_name_H-M   'P 1'
#
loop_
_entity.id
_entity.type
_entity.pdbx_description
1 polymer ?
#
loop_
_entity_poly.entity_id
_entity_poly.type
_entity_poly.pdbx_seq_one_letter_code
_entity_poly.pdbx_strand_id
1 'polypeptide(L)'
;MDLVPFSISLYVSVSYIAAIHLWSGNIRAYKIRRDDPRVIKSRLRRVSCISLVNLVLVPWLISNFSTTPFKKVFFSLGLLPGRYVDGDLGLVLALQVYLSDILRALKLACILYCGPLLDNSLYYLLVPGEGFKSLVQDLKNETLSIWGFRNYVFGPLTEELFFTSMVTNCMLLTQPGSATLTSLLWISPLFFGLAHVHHGWEMHSTGLYGLPQIMATVLLQFTYTTIFGAFTNFVFMRTGRNFWCCVFLHTFANYMGLPQGSELAVWLDSNYRSTSLRSFLGSIFKYAYVALLVLGLIGFKDNLYTLTGSKYAIEL
;
A
#
# COMPACT_ATOMS: atom_id res chain seq x y z
N MET A 1 -2.19 25.45 -2.15
CA MET A 1 -3.12 24.48 -2.77
C MET A 1 -4.45 25.19 -2.91
N ASP A 2 -5.07 25.13 -4.09
CA ASP A 2 -6.37 25.78 -4.28
C ASP A 2 -7.45 25.08 -3.44
N LEU A 3 -8.50 25.81 -3.09
CA LEU A 3 -9.54 25.33 -2.18
C LEU A 3 -10.26 24.09 -2.72
N VAL A 4 -10.45 24.00 -4.04
CA VAL A 4 -11.16 22.90 -4.72
C VAL A 4 -10.46 21.54 -4.58
N PRO A 5 -9.22 21.34 -5.07
CA PRO A 5 -8.54 20.04 -4.95
C PRO A 5 -8.35 19.63 -3.49
N PHE A 6 -8.10 20.60 -2.59
CA PHE A 6 -8.02 20.33 -1.17
C PHE A 6 -9.35 19.80 -0.61
N SER A 7 -10.47 20.46 -0.93
CA SER A 7 -11.80 20.09 -0.42
C SER A 7 -12.25 18.73 -0.92
N ILE A 8 -12.05 18.42 -2.21
CA ILE A 8 -12.39 17.11 -2.78
C ILE A 8 -11.50 16.01 -2.16
N SER A 9 -10.20 16.25 -2.04
CA SER A 9 -9.26 15.28 -1.43
C SER A 9 -9.57 15.03 0.04
N LEU A 10 -9.93 16.08 0.77
CA LEU A 10 -10.38 15.99 2.15
C LEU A 10 -11.68 15.19 2.26
N TYR A 11 -12.66 15.46 1.38
CA TYR A 11 -13.89 14.68 1.30
C TYR A 11 -13.62 13.19 1.06
N VAL A 12 -12.78 12.85 0.07
CA VAL A 12 -12.42 11.45 -0.23
C VAL A 12 -11.85 10.78 1.01
N SER A 13 -10.89 11.43 1.67
CA SER A 13 -10.21 10.91 2.86
C SER A 13 -11.15 10.73 4.05
N VAL A 14 -11.95 11.76 4.37
CA VAL A 14 -12.89 11.72 5.50
C VAL A 14 -14.00 10.70 5.25
N SER A 15 -14.50 10.59 4.02
CA SER A 15 -15.55 9.61 3.68
C SER A 15 -15.08 8.16 3.88
N TYR A 16 -13.81 7.87 3.59
CA TYR A 16 -13.20 6.56 3.85
C TYR A 16 -13.11 6.25 5.35
N ILE A 17 -12.52 7.18 6.12
CA ILE A 17 -12.36 7.02 7.58
C ILE A 17 -13.73 6.91 8.27
N ALA A 18 -14.69 7.73 7.85
CA ALA A 18 -16.06 7.69 8.35
C ALA A 18 -16.71 6.32 8.08
N ALA A 19 -16.54 5.75 6.87
CA ALA A 19 -17.06 4.42 6.56
C ALA A 19 -16.43 3.32 7.45
N ILE A 20 -15.19 3.47 7.88
CA ILE A 20 -14.56 2.54 8.83
C ILE A 20 -15.18 2.68 10.23
N HIS A 21 -15.40 3.91 10.71
CA HIS A 21 -15.63 4.19 12.14
C HIS A 21 -17.05 4.55 12.57
N LEU A 22 -17.96 4.92 11.66
CA LEU A 22 -19.33 5.40 12.02
C LEU A 22 -20.26 4.33 12.65
N TRP A 23 -19.73 3.23 13.20
CA TRP A 23 -20.49 2.27 14.01
C TRP A 23 -20.19 2.45 15.50
N SER A 24 -21.13 3.05 16.23
CA SER A 24 -21.06 3.37 17.67
C SER A 24 -21.58 2.24 18.57
N GLY A 25 -20.88 1.10 18.62
CA GLY A 25 -21.07 0.15 19.72
C GLY A 25 -20.18 0.54 20.93
N ASN A 26 -20.66 0.37 22.17
CA ASN A 26 -19.97 0.69 23.44
C ASN A 26 -18.42 0.53 23.42
N ILE A 27 -17.72 1.58 23.83
CA ILE A 27 -16.29 1.90 23.56
C ILE A 27 -15.28 1.00 24.30
N ARG A 28 -15.69 0.32 25.38
CA ARG A 28 -14.77 -0.34 26.33
C ARG A 28 -14.14 -1.69 25.89
N ALA A 29 -14.47 -2.24 24.72
CA ALA A 29 -13.98 -3.57 24.27
C ALA A 29 -13.31 -3.53 22.88
N TYR A 30 -12.47 -2.53 22.61
CA TYR A 30 -12.00 -2.24 21.24
C TYR A 30 -11.05 -3.30 20.65
N LYS A 31 -10.10 -3.85 21.43
CA LYS A 31 -9.13 -4.84 20.93
C LYS A 31 -9.79 -6.17 20.54
N ILE A 32 -10.78 -6.62 21.33
CA ILE A 32 -11.59 -7.81 21.02
C ILE A 32 -12.50 -7.55 19.81
N ARG A 33 -12.89 -6.29 19.55
CA ARG A 33 -13.80 -5.92 18.46
C ARG A 33 -13.12 -5.67 17.12
N ARG A 34 -11.94 -5.04 17.05
CA ARG A 34 -11.30 -4.70 15.76
C ARG A 34 -11.07 -5.96 14.92
N ASP A 35 -10.60 -7.02 15.56
CA ASP A 35 -10.32 -8.29 14.92
C ASP A 35 -11.49 -9.30 15.03
N ASP A 36 -12.67 -8.88 15.53
CA ASP A 36 -13.90 -9.68 15.46
C ASP A 36 -14.36 -9.78 13.99
N PRO A 37 -14.56 -11.00 13.45
CA PRO A 37 -15.01 -11.20 12.08
C PRO A 37 -16.29 -10.44 11.72
N ARG A 38 -17.22 -10.24 12.67
CA ARG A 38 -18.47 -9.49 12.46
C ARG A 38 -18.20 -8.01 12.22
N VAL A 39 -17.26 -7.43 12.98
CA VAL A 39 -16.84 -6.04 12.82
C VAL A 39 -16.11 -5.86 11.49
N ILE A 40 -15.23 -6.81 11.12
CA ILE A 40 -14.55 -6.81 9.81
C ILE A 40 -15.59 -6.83 8.68
N LYS A 41 -16.54 -7.78 8.67
CA LYS A 41 -17.60 -7.85 7.65
C LYS A 41 -18.41 -6.55 7.56
N SER A 42 -18.75 -5.96 8.71
CA SER A 42 -19.50 -4.71 8.77
C SER A 42 -18.72 -3.52 8.18
N ARG A 43 -17.41 -3.41 8.50
CA ARG A 43 -16.51 -2.40 7.92
C ARG A 43 -16.37 -2.60 6.41
N LEU A 44 -16.10 -3.82 5.96
CA LEU A 44 -16.01 -4.18 4.53
C LEU A 44 -17.26 -3.75 3.77
N ARG A 45 -18.46 -4.03 4.30
CA ARG A 45 -19.73 -3.60 3.67
C ARG A 45 -19.82 -2.09 3.55
N ARG A 46 -19.54 -1.33 4.61
CA ARG A 46 -19.63 0.15 4.58
C ARG A 46 -18.61 0.76 3.63
N VAL A 47 -17.36 0.29 3.69
CA VAL A 47 -16.30 0.74 2.77
C VAL A 47 -16.65 0.39 1.32
N SER A 48 -17.25 -0.77 1.07
CA SER A 48 -17.74 -1.14 -0.28
C SER A 48 -18.84 -0.18 -0.75
N CYS A 49 -19.83 0.14 0.11
CA CYS A 49 -20.89 1.08 -0.24
C CYS A 49 -20.35 2.47 -0.58
N ILE A 50 -19.47 3.05 0.26
CA ILE A 50 -18.89 4.37 -0.03
C ILE A 50 -17.98 4.34 -1.27
N SER A 51 -17.29 3.22 -1.51
CA SER A 51 -16.48 3.05 -2.73
C SER A 51 -17.36 3.12 -3.98
N LEU A 52 -18.49 2.41 -4.00
CA LEU A 52 -19.43 2.45 -5.12
C LEU A 52 -20.01 3.85 -5.36
N VAL A 53 -20.33 4.59 -4.29
CA VAL A 53 -20.78 5.99 -4.38
C VAL A 53 -19.67 6.87 -4.96
N ASN A 54 -18.46 6.77 -4.43
CA ASN A 54 -17.33 7.61 -4.85
C ASN A 54 -16.81 7.29 -6.25
N LEU A 55 -17.02 6.08 -6.77
CA LEU A 55 -16.75 5.76 -8.18
C LEU A 55 -17.51 6.64 -9.17
N VAL A 56 -18.65 7.20 -8.77
CA VAL A 56 -19.43 8.14 -9.58
C VAL A 56 -19.27 9.56 -9.07
N LEU A 57 -19.42 9.78 -7.76
CA LEU A 57 -19.44 11.11 -7.18
C LEU A 57 -18.10 11.84 -7.33
N VAL A 58 -16.97 11.16 -7.15
CA VAL A 58 -15.65 11.82 -7.24
C VAL A 58 -15.32 12.23 -8.68
N PRO A 59 -15.48 11.37 -9.71
CA PRO A 59 -15.34 11.81 -11.10
C PRO A 59 -16.31 12.92 -11.50
N TRP A 60 -17.54 12.92 -10.95
CA TRP A 60 -18.51 13.99 -11.17
C TRP A 60 -18.05 15.31 -10.54
N LEU A 61 -17.58 15.30 -9.29
CA LEU A 61 -17.02 16.49 -8.64
C LEU A 61 -15.84 17.04 -9.43
N ILE A 62 -14.85 16.20 -9.76
CA ILE A 62 -13.68 16.61 -10.54
C ILE A 62 -14.10 17.18 -11.90
N SER A 63 -15.07 16.58 -12.60
CA SER A 63 -15.53 17.06 -13.90
C SER A 63 -16.24 18.43 -13.82
N ASN A 64 -16.99 18.70 -12.76
CA ASN A 64 -17.64 20.02 -12.58
C ASN A 64 -16.65 21.13 -12.26
N PHE A 65 -15.52 20.80 -11.62
CA PHE A 65 -14.49 21.77 -11.23
C PHE A 65 -13.22 21.69 -12.10
N SER A 66 -13.28 21.01 -13.24
CA SER A 66 -12.20 20.97 -14.23
C SER A 66 -12.76 21.18 -15.63
N THR A 67 -11.89 21.35 -16.61
CA THR A 67 -12.26 21.36 -18.04
C THR A 67 -12.42 19.95 -18.62
N THR A 68 -12.22 18.90 -17.81
CA THR A 68 -12.19 17.50 -18.27
C THR A 68 -13.58 16.87 -18.16
N PRO A 69 -14.11 16.23 -19.22
CA PRO A 69 -15.42 15.59 -19.17
C PRO A 69 -15.43 14.36 -18.25
N PHE A 70 -16.58 14.10 -17.61
CA PHE A 70 -16.79 13.01 -16.65
C PHE A 70 -16.22 11.67 -17.13
N LYS A 71 -16.48 11.30 -18.39
CA LYS A 71 -16.02 10.03 -18.97
C LYS A 71 -14.50 9.90 -18.95
N LYS A 72 -13.76 10.98 -19.25
CA LYS A 72 -12.30 10.99 -19.21
C LYS A 72 -11.78 10.91 -17.78
N VAL A 73 -12.42 11.60 -16.83
CA VAL A 73 -12.07 11.50 -15.41
C VAL A 73 -12.30 10.08 -14.87
N PHE A 74 -13.46 9.50 -15.17
CA PHE A 74 -13.83 8.15 -14.74
C PHE A 74 -12.82 7.11 -15.23
N PHE A 75 -12.43 7.15 -16.51
CA PHE A 75 -11.41 6.25 -17.02
C PHE A 75 -10.00 6.56 -16.54
N SER A 76 -9.71 7.82 -16.18
CA SER A 76 -8.45 8.19 -15.54
C SER A 76 -8.31 7.59 -14.13
N LEU A 77 -9.37 7.04 -13.53
CA LEU A 77 -9.22 6.24 -12.32
C LEU A 77 -8.37 4.97 -12.55
N GLY A 78 -8.18 4.53 -13.80
CA GLY A 78 -7.24 3.45 -14.12
C GLY A 78 -7.74 2.03 -13.83
N LEU A 79 -9.02 1.89 -13.52
CA LEU A 79 -9.59 0.65 -12.99
C LEU A 79 -9.73 -0.46 -14.04
N LEU A 80 -9.86 -0.09 -15.33
CA LEU A 80 -10.06 -1.04 -16.42
C LEU A 80 -8.74 -1.71 -16.84
N PRO A 81 -8.58 -3.03 -16.64
CA PRO A 81 -7.34 -3.72 -17.00
C PRO A 81 -7.00 -3.59 -18.49
N GLY A 82 -5.74 -3.29 -18.78
CA GLY A 82 -5.21 -3.19 -20.14
C GLY A 82 -5.66 -1.95 -20.93
N ARG A 83 -6.48 -1.06 -20.36
CA ARG A 83 -6.99 0.15 -21.04
C ARG A 83 -6.27 1.40 -20.54
N TYR A 84 -5.79 2.21 -21.48
CA TYR A 84 -5.17 3.51 -21.20
C TYR A 84 -5.99 4.63 -21.83
N VAL A 85 -6.02 5.79 -21.18
CA VAL A 85 -6.65 7.00 -21.71
C VAL A 85 -5.75 7.61 -22.78
N ASP A 86 -6.27 7.77 -23.99
CA ASP A 86 -5.58 8.36 -25.14
C ASP A 86 -6.42 9.50 -25.73
N GLY A 87 -5.86 10.71 -25.75
CA GLY A 87 -6.57 11.92 -26.17
C GLY A 87 -7.73 12.33 -25.25
N ASP A 88 -8.79 12.91 -25.83
CA ASP A 88 -9.89 13.49 -25.05
C ASP A 88 -10.96 12.50 -24.61
N LEU A 89 -11.17 11.42 -25.36
CA LEU A 89 -12.22 10.42 -25.08
C LEU A 89 -11.85 8.99 -25.51
N GLY A 90 -10.62 8.77 -26.01
CA GLY A 90 -10.17 7.48 -26.52
C GLY A 90 -9.69 6.55 -25.42
N LEU A 91 -9.98 5.26 -25.58
CA LEU A 91 -9.39 4.18 -24.78
C LEU A 91 -8.60 3.26 -25.68
N VAL A 92 -7.30 3.15 -25.44
CA VAL A 92 -6.44 2.21 -26.15
C VAL A 92 -6.27 0.95 -25.32
N LEU A 93 -6.48 -0.21 -25.94
CA LEU A 93 -6.16 -1.50 -25.33
C LEU A 93 -4.68 -1.83 -25.58
N ALA A 94 -3.88 -1.88 -24.52
CA ALA A 94 -2.46 -2.20 -24.57
C ALA A 94 -2.10 -3.21 -23.47
N LEU A 95 -2.66 -4.42 -23.56
CA LEU A 95 -2.52 -5.46 -22.54
C LEU A 95 -1.05 -5.85 -22.27
N GLN A 96 -0.21 -5.90 -23.31
CA GLN A 96 1.20 -6.24 -23.16
C GLN A 96 1.96 -5.19 -22.32
N VAL A 97 1.71 -3.90 -22.57
CA VAL A 97 2.32 -2.81 -21.79
C VAL A 97 1.81 -2.87 -20.35
N TYR A 98 0.51 -3.05 -20.18
CA TYR A 98 -0.14 -3.15 -18.88
C TYR A 98 0.44 -4.26 -17.99
N LEU A 99 0.58 -5.48 -18.53
CA LEU A 99 1.17 -6.59 -17.78
C LEU A 99 2.67 -6.37 -17.53
N SER A 100 3.40 -5.82 -18.51
CA SER A 100 4.81 -5.48 -18.35
C SER A 100 5.03 -4.45 -17.23
N ASP A 101 4.19 -3.41 -17.15
CA ASP A 101 4.27 -2.38 -16.12
C ASP A 101 4.10 -2.99 -14.72
N ILE A 102 3.11 -3.88 -14.55
CA ILE A 102 2.87 -4.59 -13.28
C ILE A 102 4.08 -5.45 -12.90
N LEU A 103 4.61 -6.26 -13.84
CA LEU A 103 5.74 -7.14 -13.56
C LEU A 103 7.01 -6.35 -13.21
N ARG A 104 7.27 -5.22 -13.89
CA ARG A 104 8.43 -4.37 -13.60
C ARG A 104 8.28 -3.65 -12.26
N ALA A 105 7.09 -3.17 -11.92
CA ALA A 105 6.79 -2.59 -10.62
C ALA A 105 6.99 -3.63 -9.49
N LEU A 106 6.46 -4.84 -9.65
CA LEU A 106 6.69 -5.93 -8.70
C LEU A 106 8.17 -6.33 -8.62
N LYS A 107 8.90 -6.36 -9.73
CA LYS A 107 10.35 -6.59 -9.73
C LYS A 107 11.08 -5.54 -8.91
N LEU A 108 10.69 -4.27 -9.03
CA LEU A 108 11.26 -3.19 -8.22
C LEU A 108 11.01 -3.41 -6.72
N ALA A 109 9.81 -3.85 -6.34
CA ALA A 109 9.53 -4.23 -4.96
C ALA A 109 10.36 -5.44 -4.50
N CYS A 110 10.51 -6.47 -5.33
CA CYS A 110 11.38 -7.62 -5.01
C CYS A 110 12.85 -7.21 -4.80
N ILE A 111 13.34 -6.22 -5.54
CA ILE A 111 14.69 -5.66 -5.32
C ILE A 111 14.78 -5.00 -3.94
N LEU A 112 13.79 -4.17 -3.58
CA LEU A 112 13.74 -3.51 -2.28
C LEU A 112 13.69 -4.52 -1.12
N TYR A 113 12.90 -5.58 -1.28
CA TYR A 113 12.66 -6.61 -0.27
C TYR A 113 13.55 -7.85 -0.44
N CYS A 114 14.68 -7.76 -1.15
CA CYS A 114 15.53 -8.92 -1.46
C CYS A 114 16.07 -9.62 -0.20
N GLY A 115 16.37 -8.87 0.87
CA GLY A 115 16.79 -9.41 2.16
C GLY A 115 15.72 -10.31 2.80
N PRO A 116 14.52 -9.78 3.13
CA PRO A 116 13.39 -10.57 3.62
C PRO A 116 13.00 -11.74 2.72
N LEU A 117 13.01 -11.56 1.39
CA LEU A 117 12.70 -12.64 0.45
C LEU A 117 13.72 -13.78 0.52
N LEU A 118 15.01 -13.45 0.55
CA LEU A 118 16.06 -14.46 0.66
C LEU A 118 16.01 -15.15 2.02
N ASP A 119 15.82 -14.40 3.10
CA ASP A 119 15.72 -14.95 4.46
C ASP A 119 14.59 -15.96 4.58
N ASN A 120 13.38 -15.59 4.12
CA ASN A 120 12.23 -16.50 4.08
C ASN A 120 12.52 -17.73 3.23
N SER A 121 13.15 -17.55 2.06
CA SER A 121 13.48 -18.68 1.17
C SER A 121 14.47 -19.64 1.83
N LEU A 122 15.47 -19.11 2.53
CA LEU A 122 16.46 -19.91 3.24
C LEU A 122 15.87 -20.58 4.47
N TYR A 123 14.91 -19.96 5.16
CA TYR A 123 14.18 -20.58 6.27
C TYR A 123 13.54 -21.89 5.82
N TYR A 124 12.69 -21.88 4.78
CA TYR A 124 12.03 -23.09 4.30
C TYR A 124 12.97 -24.10 3.63
N LEU A 125 14.18 -23.69 3.24
CA LEU A 125 15.18 -24.59 2.63
C LEU A 125 16.06 -25.28 3.69
N LEU A 126 16.44 -24.56 4.74
CA LEU A 126 17.46 -25.00 5.70
C LEU A 126 16.90 -25.52 7.02
N VAL A 127 15.67 -25.14 7.38
CA VAL A 127 15.03 -25.60 8.63
C VAL A 127 14.53 -27.04 8.45
N PRO A 128 14.98 -28.01 9.28
CA PRO A 128 14.53 -29.39 9.19
C PRO A 128 13.02 -29.51 9.44
N GLY A 129 12.31 -30.20 8.53
CA GLY A 129 10.86 -30.39 8.62
C GLY A 129 10.05 -29.34 7.86
N GLU A 130 10.68 -28.22 7.49
CA GLU A 130 10.09 -27.20 6.63
C GLU A 130 10.37 -27.49 5.15
N GLY A 131 9.56 -26.91 4.27
CA GLY A 131 9.74 -27.04 2.82
C GLY A 131 8.65 -26.36 2.03
N PHE A 132 8.53 -26.69 0.74
CA PHE A 132 7.54 -26.05 -0.13
C PHE A 132 6.09 -26.28 0.35
N LYS A 133 5.79 -27.44 0.92
CA LYS A 133 4.44 -27.75 1.41
C LYS A 133 4.06 -26.90 2.63
N SER A 134 5.00 -26.65 3.56
CA SER A 134 4.72 -25.80 4.72
C SER A 134 4.61 -24.34 4.30
N LEU A 135 5.50 -23.84 3.42
CA LEU A 135 5.36 -22.52 2.81
C LEU A 135 3.97 -22.28 2.20
N VAL A 136 3.48 -23.23 1.39
CA VAL A 136 2.14 -23.12 0.78
C VAL A 136 1.04 -23.16 1.84
N GLN A 137 1.22 -23.94 2.91
CA GLN A 137 0.25 -24.01 3.99
C GLN A 137 0.21 -22.71 4.80
N ASP A 138 1.35 -22.12 5.11
CA ASP A 138 1.46 -20.85 5.85
C ASP A 138 0.90 -19.70 5.03
N LEU A 139 1.22 -19.64 3.73
CA LEU A 139 0.60 -18.72 2.79
C LEU A 139 -0.92 -18.85 2.78
N LYS A 140 -1.45 -20.08 2.74
CA LYS A 140 -2.91 -20.30 2.78
C LYS A 140 -3.51 -19.85 4.10
N ASN A 141 -2.88 -20.17 5.22
CA ASN A 141 -3.35 -19.80 6.55
C ASN A 141 -3.42 -18.28 6.71
N GLU A 142 -2.39 -17.58 6.22
CA GLU A 142 -2.29 -16.12 6.28
C GLU A 142 -3.31 -15.46 5.34
N THR A 143 -3.41 -15.92 4.10
CA THR A 143 -4.17 -15.21 3.04
C THR A 143 -5.64 -15.60 2.93
N LEU A 144 -6.02 -16.85 3.17
CA LEU A 144 -7.39 -17.34 2.96
C LEU A 144 -8.33 -17.08 4.15
N SER A 145 -7.82 -16.43 5.19
CA SER A 145 -8.63 -16.00 6.34
C SER A 145 -9.35 -14.68 6.05
N ILE A 146 -10.36 -14.32 6.85
CA ILE A 146 -11.03 -13.01 6.71
C ILE A 146 -10.07 -11.84 6.99
N TRP A 147 -9.10 -12.04 7.88
CA TRP A 147 -8.04 -11.08 8.16
C TRP A 147 -7.08 -10.95 6.97
N GLY A 148 -6.70 -12.08 6.37
CA GLY A 148 -5.91 -12.14 5.14
C GLY A 148 -6.58 -11.41 3.99
N PHE A 149 -7.85 -11.71 3.71
CA PHE A 149 -8.63 -11.00 2.70
C PHE A 149 -8.69 -9.49 2.96
N ARG A 150 -8.90 -9.09 4.22
CA ARG A 150 -8.88 -7.66 4.63
C ARG A 150 -7.53 -7.02 4.31
N ASN A 151 -6.42 -7.66 4.70
CA ASN A 151 -5.07 -7.08 4.67
C ASN A 151 -4.44 -7.10 3.27
N TYR A 152 -4.71 -8.14 2.48
CA TYR A 152 -4.00 -8.41 1.22
C TYR A 152 -4.85 -8.19 -0.03
N VAL A 153 -6.16 -7.98 0.10
CA VAL A 153 -7.04 -7.74 -1.05
C VAL A 153 -7.87 -6.49 -0.85
N PHE A 154 -8.71 -6.49 0.18
CA PHE A 154 -9.70 -5.42 0.36
C PHE A 154 -9.05 -4.08 0.71
N GLY A 155 -8.16 -4.05 1.71
CA GLY A 155 -7.42 -2.86 2.12
C GLY A 155 -6.66 -2.23 0.96
N PRO A 156 -5.70 -2.95 0.33
CA PRO A 156 -4.96 -2.44 -0.82
C PRO A 156 -5.87 -1.91 -1.94
N LEU A 157 -6.93 -2.65 -2.30
CA LEU A 157 -7.84 -2.21 -3.37
C LEU A 157 -8.55 -0.91 -3.00
N THR A 158 -9.10 -0.79 -1.79
CA THR A 158 -9.87 0.39 -1.41
C THR A 158 -9.00 1.59 -1.07
N GLU A 159 -7.83 1.36 -0.48
CA GLU A 159 -6.91 2.44 -0.11
C GLU A 159 -6.27 3.04 -1.36
N GLU A 160 -5.78 2.23 -2.29
CA GLU A 160 -5.24 2.73 -3.57
C GLU A 160 -6.33 3.41 -4.41
N LEU A 161 -7.59 2.97 -4.30
CA LEU A 161 -8.69 3.61 -5.03
C LEU A 161 -8.90 5.05 -4.53
N PHE A 162 -8.93 5.23 -3.21
CA PHE A 162 -9.22 6.51 -2.59
C PHE A 162 -8.00 7.43 -2.61
N PHE A 163 -6.86 6.97 -2.11
CA PHE A 163 -5.72 7.83 -1.81
C PHE A 163 -4.74 7.98 -2.97
N THR A 164 -4.66 6.99 -3.86
CA THR A 164 -3.84 7.08 -5.07
C THR A 164 -4.67 7.47 -6.27
N SER A 165 -5.65 6.67 -6.67
CA SER A 165 -6.41 6.92 -7.90
C SER A 165 -7.26 8.20 -7.82
N MET A 166 -8.14 8.33 -6.83
CA MET A 166 -9.04 9.47 -6.72
C MET A 166 -8.32 10.77 -6.34
N VAL A 167 -7.51 10.79 -5.27
CA VAL A 167 -6.83 12.00 -4.81
C VAL A 167 -5.77 12.48 -5.83
N THR A 168 -4.97 11.59 -6.43
CA THR A 168 -3.98 12.00 -7.45
C THR A 168 -4.66 12.59 -8.68
N ASN A 169 -5.72 11.94 -9.19
CA ASN A 169 -6.46 12.51 -10.33
C ASN A 169 -7.17 13.81 -9.97
N CYS A 170 -7.66 13.97 -8.74
CA CYS A 170 -8.23 15.23 -8.28
C CYS A 170 -7.20 16.36 -8.41
N MET A 171 -5.99 16.16 -7.88
CA MET A 171 -4.92 17.16 -7.97
C MET A 171 -4.48 17.42 -9.42
N LEU A 172 -4.32 16.36 -10.23
CA LEU A 172 -3.90 16.47 -11.62
C LEU A 172 -4.92 17.22 -12.51
N LEU A 173 -6.21 16.93 -12.35
CA LEU A 173 -7.24 17.36 -13.31
C LEU A 173 -7.92 18.67 -12.92
N THR A 174 -7.98 19.02 -11.63
CA THR A 174 -8.61 20.28 -11.17
C THR A 174 -7.64 21.46 -11.08
N GLN A 175 -6.33 21.23 -11.24
CA GLN A 175 -5.30 22.28 -11.30
C GLN A 175 -4.40 22.16 -12.55
N PRO A 176 -4.96 22.16 -13.77
CA PRO A 176 -4.15 22.10 -14.98
C PRO A 176 -3.23 23.33 -15.04
N GLY A 177 -1.91 23.13 -14.86
CA GLY A 177 -0.89 24.19 -14.86
C GLY A 177 -0.32 24.57 -13.48
N SER A 178 -0.87 24.08 -12.37
CA SER A 178 -0.31 24.28 -11.02
C SER A 178 -0.04 22.97 -10.26
N ALA A 179 -0.53 21.84 -10.75
CA ALA A 179 -0.09 20.54 -10.29
C ALA A 179 1.40 20.37 -10.60
N THR A 180 2.21 20.20 -9.56
CA THR A 180 3.66 19.96 -9.70
C THR A 180 3.96 18.53 -9.25
N LEU A 181 5.07 17.97 -9.71
CA LEU A 181 5.55 16.69 -9.17
C LEU A 181 5.64 16.73 -7.63
N THR A 182 6.04 17.88 -7.07
CA THR A 182 6.09 18.10 -5.63
C THR A 182 4.72 17.97 -4.96
N SER A 183 3.64 18.55 -5.53
CA SER A 183 2.32 18.46 -4.90
C SER A 183 1.79 17.02 -4.87
N LEU A 184 2.06 16.25 -5.93
CA LEU A 184 1.60 14.87 -6.04
C LEU A 184 2.42 13.89 -5.20
N LEU A 185 3.72 14.13 -5.04
CA LEU A 185 4.58 13.27 -4.24
C LEU A 185 4.61 13.63 -2.76
N TRP A 186 4.29 14.88 -2.40
CA TRP A 186 4.47 15.32 -1.00
C TRP A 186 3.22 15.91 -0.35
N ILE A 187 2.18 16.29 -1.13
CA ILE A 187 0.93 16.80 -0.54
C ILE A 187 -0.20 15.78 -0.64
N SER A 188 -0.42 15.18 -1.81
CA SER A 188 -1.41 14.10 -1.99
C SER A 188 -1.28 12.98 -0.95
N PRO A 189 -0.09 12.38 -0.70
CA PRO A 189 0.00 11.26 0.22
C PRO A 189 -0.14 11.64 1.69
N LEU A 190 -0.12 12.93 2.05
CA LEU A 190 -0.42 13.37 3.42
C LEU A 190 -1.86 13.00 3.80
N PHE A 191 -2.80 13.02 2.84
CA PHE A 191 -4.16 12.56 3.08
C PHE A 191 -4.21 11.08 3.50
N PHE A 192 -3.35 10.25 2.88
CA PHE A 192 -3.24 8.84 3.23
C PHE A 192 -2.60 8.63 4.60
N GLY A 193 -1.49 9.33 4.87
CA GLY A 193 -0.84 9.30 6.18
C GLY A 193 -1.74 9.78 7.31
N LEU A 194 -2.41 10.93 7.13
CA LEU A 194 -3.35 11.47 8.10
C LEU A 194 -4.52 10.53 8.35
N ALA A 195 -4.99 9.82 7.33
CA ALA A 195 -6.03 8.81 7.49
C ALA A 195 -5.63 7.70 8.45
N HIS A 196 -4.34 7.44 8.70
CA HIS A 196 -3.85 6.42 9.64
C HIS A 196 -3.63 6.94 11.07
N VAL A 197 -3.64 8.25 11.29
CA VAL A 197 -3.49 8.85 12.63
C VAL A 197 -4.61 8.37 13.58
N HIS A 198 -5.76 7.96 13.05
CA HIS A 198 -6.85 7.38 13.84
C HIS A 198 -6.42 6.14 14.65
N HIS A 199 -5.39 5.39 14.23
CA HIS A 199 -4.87 4.28 15.04
C HIS A 199 -4.34 4.73 16.40
N GLY A 200 -3.86 5.97 16.52
CA GLY A 200 -3.50 6.56 17.80
C GLY A 200 -4.69 6.66 18.75
N TRP A 201 -5.85 7.07 18.22
CA TRP A 201 -7.10 7.09 18.96
C TRP A 201 -7.52 5.66 19.37
N GLU A 202 -7.40 4.69 18.45
CA GLU A 202 -7.69 3.28 18.75
C GLU A 202 -6.81 2.78 19.91
N MET A 203 -5.50 3.02 19.85
CA MET A 203 -4.55 2.62 20.90
C MET A 203 -4.88 3.30 22.23
N HIS A 204 -5.11 4.62 22.22
CA HIS A 204 -5.49 5.38 23.40
C HIS A 204 -6.77 4.84 24.04
N SER A 205 -7.78 4.51 23.22
CA SER A 205 -9.07 4.00 23.71
C SER A 205 -8.98 2.64 24.42
N THR A 206 -7.91 1.87 24.18
CA THR A 206 -7.69 0.59 24.87
C THR A 206 -7.21 0.76 26.31
N GLY A 207 -6.60 1.91 26.65
CA GLY A 207 -5.96 2.15 27.94
C GLY A 207 -4.73 1.29 28.23
N LEU A 208 -4.24 0.52 27.26
CA LEU A 208 -3.12 -0.43 27.45
C LEU A 208 -1.74 0.16 27.15
N TYR A 209 -1.68 1.34 26.53
CA TYR A 209 -0.46 1.91 25.99
C TYR A 209 -0.20 3.29 26.59
N GLY A 210 1.06 3.56 26.96
CA GLY A 210 1.47 4.88 27.42
C GLY A 210 1.50 5.91 26.28
N LEU A 211 1.33 7.19 26.60
CA LEU A 211 1.33 8.28 25.61
C LEU A 211 2.59 8.30 24.70
N PRO A 212 3.82 8.10 25.21
CA PRO A 212 5.01 8.06 24.33
C PRO A 212 4.96 6.94 23.29
N GLN A 213 4.45 5.76 23.68
CA GLN A 213 4.33 4.61 22.77
C GLN A 213 3.27 4.86 21.68
N ILE A 214 2.14 5.46 22.06
CA ILE A 214 1.08 5.85 21.12
C ILE A 214 1.64 6.86 20.12
N MET A 215 2.30 7.92 20.59
CA MET A 215 2.89 8.95 19.73
C MET A 215 3.93 8.38 18.77
N ALA A 216 4.83 7.52 19.26
CA ALA A 216 5.84 6.88 18.42
C ALA A 216 5.20 6.00 17.32
N THR A 217 4.17 5.23 17.67
CA THR A 217 3.46 4.37 16.72
C THR A 217 2.73 5.18 15.65
N VAL A 218 2.02 6.24 16.07
CA VAL A 218 1.31 7.15 15.15
C VAL A 218 2.29 7.84 14.21
N LEU A 219 3.40 8.35 14.72
CA LEU A 219 4.41 9.04 13.91
C LEU A 219 5.05 8.09 12.89
N LEU A 220 5.39 6.87 13.30
CA LEU A 220 5.93 5.85 12.42
C LEU A 220 4.92 5.50 11.31
N GLN A 221 3.67 5.20 11.66
CA GLN A 221 2.63 4.87 10.70
C GLN A 221 2.36 6.04 9.74
N PHE A 222 2.17 7.25 10.25
CA PHE A 222 1.97 8.45 9.45
C PHE A 222 3.11 8.64 8.44
N THR A 223 4.36 8.55 8.89
CA THR A 223 5.54 8.75 8.05
C THR A 223 5.66 7.66 7.00
N TYR A 224 5.57 6.39 7.42
CA TYR A 224 5.68 5.24 6.53
C TYR A 224 4.60 5.26 5.45
N THR A 225 3.34 5.46 5.85
CA THR A 225 2.21 5.50 4.93
C THR A 225 2.29 6.70 3.98
N THR A 226 2.78 7.86 4.44
CA THR A 226 2.99 9.02 3.55
C THR A 226 4.06 8.72 2.50
N ILE A 227 5.21 8.13 2.89
CA ILE A 227 6.27 7.77 1.96
C ILE A 227 5.79 6.69 0.97
N PHE A 228 5.06 5.70 1.46
CA PHE A 228 4.48 4.65 0.63
C PHE A 228 3.47 5.22 -0.38
N GLY A 229 2.59 6.12 0.07
CA GLY A 229 1.65 6.82 -0.82
C GLY A 229 2.37 7.69 -1.86
N ALA A 230 3.48 8.33 -1.51
CA ALA A 230 4.31 9.06 -2.48
C ALA A 230 4.85 8.11 -3.57
N PHE A 231 5.31 6.92 -3.16
CA PHE A 231 5.77 5.89 -4.07
C PHE A 231 4.65 5.36 -4.98
N THR A 232 3.46 5.04 -4.45
CA THR A 232 2.35 4.57 -5.28
C THR A 232 1.83 5.65 -6.22
N ASN A 233 1.82 6.92 -5.80
CA ASN A 233 1.53 8.05 -6.68
C ASN A 233 2.56 8.17 -7.81
N PHE A 234 3.85 8.04 -7.49
CA PHE A 234 4.92 8.02 -8.49
C PHE A 234 4.71 6.90 -9.52
N VAL A 235 4.49 5.67 -9.05
CA VAL A 235 4.23 4.51 -9.91
C VAL A 235 2.96 4.72 -10.75
N PHE A 236 1.87 5.20 -10.14
CA PHE A 236 0.62 5.48 -10.84
C PHE A 236 0.83 6.46 -11.99
N MET A 237 1.61 7.53 -11.79
CA MET A 237 1.93 8.48 -12.85
C MET A 237 2.81 7.88 -13.94
N ARG A 238 3.90 7.21 -13.54
CA ARG A 238 4.90 6.63 -14.45
C ARG A 238 4.35 5.47 -15.29
N THR A 239 3.31 4.81 -14.81
CA THR A 239 2.62 3.71 -15.49
C THR A 239 1.33 4.14 -16.19
N GLY A 240 1.09 5.45 -16.36
CA GLY A 240 -0.05 5.95 -17.12
C GLY A 240 -1.40 5.69 -16.48
N ARG A 241 -1.48 5.86 -15.16
CA ARG A 241 -2.66 5.60 -14.32
C ARG A 241 -3.00 4.11 -14.22
N ASN A 242 -2.02 3.20 -14.30
CA ASN A 242 -2.27 1.79 -14.05
C ASN A 242 -2.49 1.52 -12.55
N PHE A 243 -3.76 1.58 -12.13
CA PHE A 243 -4.20 1.36 -10.75
C PHE A 243 -3.69 0.03 -10.17
N TRP A 244 -3.63 -1.01 -10.99
CA TRP A 244 -3.31 -2.36 -10.54
C TRP A 244 -1.83 -2.54 -10.19
N CYS A 245 -0.93 -1.76 -10.79
CA CYS A 245 0.46 -1.67 -10.33
C CYS A 245 0.51 -1.31 -8.84
N CYS A 246 -0.26 -0.29 -8.43
CA CYS A 246 -0.27 0.20 -7.06
C CYS A 246 -0.92 -0.80 -6.10
N VAL A 247 -2.05 -1.42 -6.50
CA VAL A 247 -2.73 -2.46 -5.69
C VAL A 247 -1.81 -3.65 -5.43
N PHE A 248 -1.11 -4.15 -6.46
CA PHE A 248 -0.21 -5.29 -6.29
C PHE A 248 1.05 -4.93 -5.50
N LEU A 249 1.60 -3.74 -5.69
CA LEU A 249 2.70 -3.23 -4.86
C LEU A 249 2.30 -3.12 -3.38
N HIS A 250 1.12 -2.58 -3.11
CA HIS A 250 0.59 -2.45 -1.75
C HIS A 250 0.31 -3.83 -1.14
N THR A 251 -0.33 -4.72 -1.88
CA THR A 251 -0.52 -6.11 -1.44
C THR A 251 0.80 -6.78 -1.07
N PHE A 252 1.82 -6.61 -1.92
CA PHE A 252 3.17 -7.14 -1.68
C PHE A 252 3.82 -6.49 -0.45
N ALA A 253 3.74 -5.17 -0.29
CA ALA A 253 4.28 -4.46 0.86
C ALA A 253 3.57 -4.85 2.17
N ASN A 254 2.26 -5.05 2.16
CA ASN A 254 1.50 -5.53 3.32
C ASN A 254 1.91 -6.96 3.70
N TYR A 255 2.20 -7.80 2.71
CA TYR A 255 2.67 -9.16 2.96
C TYR A 255 4.09 -9.19 3.54
N MET A 256 5.02 -8.42 2.96
CA MET A 256 6.40 -8.37 3.44
C MET A 256 6.55 -7.62 4.77
N GLY A 257 5.71 -6.62 5.03
CA GLY A 257 5.76 -5.77 6.21
C GLY A 257 7.06 -4.95 6.31
N LEU A 258 7.28 -4.32 7.47
CA LEU A 258 8.57 -3.72 7.77
C LEU A 258 9.60 -4.81 8.08
N PRO A 259 10.88 -4.65 7.70
CA PRO A 259 11.94 -5.58 8.08
C PRO A 259 12.05 -5.76 9.60
N GLN A 260 11.79 -6.98 10.12
CA GLN A 260 11.81 -7.29 11.57
C GLN A 260 13.07 -8.02 12.04
N GLY A 261 13.94 -8.45 11.13
CA GLY A 261 15.15 -9.23 11.41
C GLY A 261 15.15 -10.54 10.63
N SER A 262 16.23 -11.32 10.74
CA SER A 262 16.34 -12.63 10.09
C SER A 262 15.67 -13.69 10.96
N GLU A 263 14.59 -14.29 10.47
CA GLU A 263 13.88 -15.39 11.13
C GLU A 263 14.75 -16.64 11.19
N LEU A 264 15.51 -16.89 10.11
CA LEU A 264 16.47 -17.99 10.06
C LEU A 264 17.55 -17.85 11.13
N ALA A 265 18.11 -16.65 11.30
CA ALA A 265 19.12 -16.42 12.34
C ALA A 265 18.55 -16.67 13.75
N VAL A 266 17.32 -16.21 14.01
CA VAL A 266 16.63 -16.46 15.29
C VAL A 266 16.39 -17.96 15.51
N TRP A 267 16.00 -18.69 14.48
CA TRP A 267 15.81 -20.14 14.56
C TRP A 267 17.14 -20.87 14.83
N LEU A 268 18.20 -20.52 14.11
CA LEU A 268 19.55 -21.09 14.29
C LEU A 268 20.06 -20.88 15.72
N ASP A 269 19.88 -19.66 16.25
CA ASP A 269 20.24 -19.32 17.62
C ASP A 269 19.47 -20.13 18.66
N SER A 270 18.23 -20.54 18.36
CA SER A 270 17.38 -21.28 19.29
C SER A 270 17.64 -22.79 19.27
N ASN A 271 18.09 -23.37 18.15
CA ASN A 271 18.09 -24.83 17.94
C ASN A 271 19.48 -25.51 17.97
N TYR A 272 20.60 -24.81 17.77
CA TYR A 272 21.94 -25.43 17.81
C TYR A 272 22.58 -25.42 19.21
N ARG A 273 23.02 -26.60 19.68
CA ARG A 273 23.60 -26.82 21.02
C ARG A 273 25.08 -26.42 21.17
N SER A 274 25.84 -26.28 20.08
CA SER A 274 27.26 -25.89 20.12
C SER A 274 27.42 -24.37 20.06
N THR A 275 28.00 -23.77 21.10
CA THR A 275 28.11 -22.31 21.31
C THR A 275 28.92 -21.59 20.22
N SER A 276 29.98 -22.20 19.68
CA SER A 276 30.87 -21.55 18.70
C SER A 276 30.27 -21.48 17.30
N LEU A 277 29.76 -22.60 16.76
CA LEU A 277 29.13 -22.63 15.44
C LEU A 277 27.80 -21.86 15.42
N ARG A 278 27.04 -21.90 16.53
CA ARG A 278 25.82 -21.11 16.75
C ARG A 278 26.08 -19.63 16.55
N SER A 279 27.02 -19.07 17.32
CA SER A 279 27.31 -17.64 17.28
C SER A 279 27.83 -17.21 15.90
N PHE A 280 28.59 -18.07 15.22
CA PHE A 280 29.18 -17.74 13.93
C PHE A 280 28.14 -17.71 12.81
N LEU A 281 27.36 -18.79 12.63
CA LEU A 281 26.37 -18.88 11.55
C LEU A 281 25.20 -17.90 11.75
N GLY A 282 24.65 -17.80 12.96
CA GLY A 282 23.58 -16.84 13.26
C GLY A 282 24.00 -15.40 13.00
N SER A 283 25.25 -15.05 13.36
CA SER A 283 25.81 -13.72 13.06
C SER A 283 25.95 -13.49 11.55
N ILE A 284 26.44 -14.48 10.79
CA ILE A 284 26.56 -14.37 9.33
C ILE A 284 25.20 -14.05 8.71
N PHE A 285 24.15 -14.81 9.01
CA PHE A 285 22.82 -14.58 8.43
C PHE A 285 22.23 -13.24 8.86
N LYS A 286 22.42 -12.83 10.12
CA LYS A 286 22.00 -11.51 10.61
C LYS A 286 22.69 -10.38 9.86
N TYR A 287 24.02 -10.42 9.70
CA TYR A 287 24.76 -9.38 8.99
C TYR A 287 24.50 -9.40 7.48
N ALA A 288 24.36 -10.59 6.89
CA ALA A 288 23.98 -10.75 5.48
C ALA A 288 22.58 -10.15 5.22
N TYR A 289 21.61 -10.38 6.11
CA TYR A 289 20.28 -9.79 6.03
C TYR A 289 20.35 -8.26 6.03
N VAL A 290 21.09 -7.65 6.97
CA VAL A 290 21.26 -6.19 7.03
C VAL A 290 21.96 -5.66 5.79
N ALA A 291 23.01 -6.34 5.30
CA ALA A 291 23.68 -5.96 4.06
C ALA A 291 22.72 -5.99 2.86
N LEU A 292 21.85 -7.01 2.77
CA LEU A 292 20.84 -7.11 1.73
C LEU A 292 19.76 -6.02 1.82
N LEU A 293 19.40 -5.55 3.02
CA LEU A 293 18.52 -4.39 3.14
C LEU A 293 19.15 -3.13 2.52
N VAL A 294 20.44 -2.90 2.78
CA VAL A 294 21.17 -1.75 2.20
C VAL A 294 21.30 -1.90 0.69
N LEU A 295 21.68 -3.08 0.21
CA LEU A 295 21.78 -3.36 -1.23
C LEU A 295 20.42 -3.26 -1.93
N GLY A 296 19.34 -3.70 -1.28
CA GLY A 296 17.97 -3.57 -1.77
C GLY A 296 17.55 -2.11 -1.91
N LEU A 297 17.89 -1.24 -0.96
CA LEU A 297 17.64 0.20 -1.04
C LEU A 297 18.43 0.87 -2.18
N ILE A 298 19.71 0.53 -2.34
CA ILE A 298 20.55 1.04 -3.43
C ILE A 298 19.99 0.57 -4.78
N GLY A 299 19.71 -0.74 -4.91
CA GLY A 299 19.14 -1.32 -6.12
C GLY A 299 17.77 -0.74 -6.46
N PHE A 300 16.92 -0.48 -5.46
CA PHE A 300 15.63 0.18 -5.64
C PHE A 300 15.82 1.59 -6.21
N LYS A 301 16.69 2.40 -5.60
CA LYS A 301 17.00 3.76 -6.07
C LYS A 301 17.48 3.76 -7.52
N ASP A 302 18.45 2.90 -7.85
CA ASP A 302 19.09 2.87 -9.17
C ASP A 302 18.13 2.37 -10.27
N ASN A 303 17.13 1.56 -9.90
CA ASN A 303 16.16 1.00 -10.85
C ASN A 303 14.80 1.71 -10.82
N LEU A 304 14.58 2.69 -9.93
CA LEU A 304 13.28 3.33 -9.71
C LEU A 304 12.69 3.88 -11.01
N TYR A 305 13.46 4.66 -11.78
CA TYR A 305 12.99 5.27 -13.03
C TYR A 305 12.88 4.26 -14.18
N THR A 306 13.83 3.32 -14.28
CA THR A 306 13.89 2.33 -15.35
C THR A 306 12.76 1.31 -15.26
N LEU A 307 12.45 0.83 -14.06
CA LEU A 307 11.42 -0.20 -13.85
C LEU A 307 10.00 0.37 -13.74
N THR A 308 9.83 1.69 -13.59
CA THR A 308 8.50 2.32 -13.57
C THR A 308 8.13 2.97 -14.89
N GLY A 309 9.07 3.08 -15.84
CA GLY A 309 8.82 3.72 -17.14
C GLY A 309 7.85 2.95 -18.02
N SER A 310 6.75 3.61 -18.39
CA SER A 310 5.75 3.13 -19.36
C SER A 310 5.60 4.08 -20.54
N LYS A 311 5.11 3.56 -21.66
CA LYS A 311 4.76 4.34 -22.86
C LYS A 311 3.68 5.38 -22.57
N TYR A 312 2.77 5.09 -21.65
CA TYR A 312 1.62 5.94 -21.31
C TYR A 312 1.87 6.82 -20.08
N ALA A 313 3.13 6.94 -19.64
CA ALA A 313 3.49 7.75 -18.49
C ALA A 313 2.92 9.17 -18.59
N ILE A 314 2.46 9.72 -17.47
CA ILE A 314 2.11 11.13 -17.39
C ILE A 314 3.41 11.93 -17.24
N GLU A 315 3.65 12.84 -18.19
CA GLU A 315 4.69 13.85 -18.08
C GLU A 315 4.14 15.05 -17.30
N LEU A 316 4.91 15.54 -16.33
CA LEU A 316 4.62 16.72 -15.52
C LEU A 316 5.78 17.70 -15.61
#